data_AF-A0A0G4QEY7-F1
#
_entry.id   AF-A0A0G4QEY7-F1
#
_cell.length_a   1.000
_cell.length_b   1.000
_cell.length_c   1.000
_cell.angle_alpha   90.00
_cell.angle_beta   90.00
_cell.angle_gamma   90.00
#
_symmetry.space_group_name_H-M   'P 1'
#
loop_
_entity.id
_entity.type
_entity.pdbx_description
1 polymer ?
#
loop_
_entity_poly.entity_id
_entity_poly.type
_entity_poly.pdbx_seq_one_letter_code
_entity_poly.pdbx_strand_id
1 'polypeptide(L)' 'MPLSDNKYVSFSEDHELNYHLKKWGKKQSKANREQLVKLGTELKKKLGVKHLQHTEIDAEIEKNLSSFE' A
#
# COMPACT_ATOMS: atom_id res chain seq x y z
N MET A 1 19.92 12.22 -11.24
CA MET A 1 19.22 11.31 -10.29
C MET A 1 17.75 11.61 -10.44
N PRO A 2 16.86 10.67 -10.77
CA PRO A 2 15.44 11.01 -10.76
C PRO A 2 15.02 11.09 -9.30
N LEU A 3 14.69 12.31 -8.83
CA LEU A 3 14.01 12.52 -7.56
C LEU A 3 12.62 11.91 -7.68
N SER A 4 12.45 10.66 -7.29
CA SER A 4 11.14 10.16 -6.88
C SER A 4 11.10 10.16 -5.35
N ASP A 5 11.29 11.35 -4.77
CA ASP A 5 11.09 11.64 -3.33
C ASP A 5 9.59 11.74 -3.01
N ASN A 6 8.76 10.84 -3.57
CA ASN A 6 7.40 10.74 -3.06
C ASN A 6 7.48 9.89 -1.80
N LYS A 7 7.61 10.55 -0.66
CA LYS A 7 7.73 9.88 0.64
C LYS A 7 6.45 9.12 1.00
N TYR A 8 5.34 9.46 0.34
CA TYR A 8 3.99 9.01 0.67
C TYR A 8 3.37 8.17 -0.45
N VAL A 9 2.57 7.19 -0.04
CA VAL A 9 1.85 6.32 -0.97
C VAL A 9 0.56 6.98 -1.49
N SER A 10 0.35 6.94 -2.81
CA SER A 10 -0.91 7.27 -3.48
C SER A 10 -1.81 6.05 -3.60
N PHE A 11 -2.93 6.09 -2.88
CA PHE A 11 -3.96 5.05 -2.96
C PHE A 11 -4.92 5.24 -4.14
N SER A 12 -4.79 6.36 -4.87
CA SER A 12 -5.62 6.68 -6.03
C SER A 12 -5.02 6.17 -7.34
N GLU A 13 -3.77 5.70 -7.32
CA GLU A 13 -3.04 5.26 -8.51
C GLU A 13 -2.87 3.74 -8.53
N ASP A 14 -3.55 3.09 -9.47
CA ASP A 14 -3.53 1.62 -9.62
C ASP A 14 -2.10 1.07 -9.82
N HIS A 15 -1.25 1.81 -10.52
CA HIS A 15 0.13 1.39 -10.78
C HIS A 15 0.97 1.34 -9.49
N GLU A 16 0.65 2.21 -8.52
CA GLU A 16 1.34 2.27 -7.23
C GLU A 16 0.88 1.13 -6.30
N LEU A 17 -0.43 0.87 -6.26
CA LEU A 17 -0.97 -0.32 -5.57
C LEU A 17 -0.37 -1.61 -6.15
N ASN A 18 -0.26 -1.68 -7.47
CA ASN A 18 0.35 -2.81 -8.17
C ASN A 18 1.85 -2.98 -7.86
N TYR A 19 2.56 -1.88 -7.64
CA TYR A 19 3.96 -1.91 -7.23
C TYR A 19 4.11 -2.56 -5.84
N HIS A 20 3.29 -2.14 -4.88
CA HIS A 20 3.28 -2.72 -3.54
C HIS A 20 2.88 -4.20 -3.55
N LEU A 21 1.83 -4.58 -4.29
CA LEU A 21 1.42 -5.98 -4.43
C LEU A 21 2.54 -6.84 -5.04
N LYS A 22 3.17 -6.34 -6.12
CA LYS A 22 4.27 -7.05 -6.80
C LYS A 22 5.48 -7.22 -5.89
N LYS A 23 5.82 -6.21 -5.09
CA LYS A 23 6.92 -6.25 -4.12
C LYS A 23 6.79 -7.44 -3.16
N TRP A 24 5.57 -7.76 -2.77
CA TRP A 24 5.24 -8.85 -1.86
C TRP A 24 4.79 -10.14 -2.56
N GLY A 25 4.97 -10.24 -3.89
CA GLY A 25 4.61 -11.43 -4.67
C GLY A 25 3.10 -11.69 -4.75
N LYS A 26 2.26 -10.69 -4.49
CA LYS A 26 0.80 -10.78 -4.52
C LYS A 26 0.24 -10.48 -5.90
N LYS A 27 -0.93 -11.06 -6.22
CA LYS A 27 -1.60 -10.82 -7.49
C LYS A 27 -2.02 -9.35 -7.61
N GLN A 28 -1.82 -8.77 -8.79
CA GLN A 28 -2.26 -7.41 -9.14
C GLN A 28 -3.75 -7.37 -9.51
N SER A 29 -4.60 -7.99 -8.69
CA SER A 29 -6.05 -8.06 -8.90
C SER A 29 -6.77 -6.86 -8.31
N LYS A 30 -7.98 -6.57 -8.81
CA LYS A 30 -8.84 -5.50 -8.26
C LYS A 30 -9.13 -5.74 -6.77
N ALA A 31 -9.39 -6.99 -6.37
CA ALA A 31 -9.63 -7.35 -4.97
C ALA A 31 -8.43 -7.03 -4.07
N ASN A 32 -7.22 -7.40 -4.48
CA ASN A 32 -6.00 -7.10 -3.73
C ASN A 32 -5.74 -5.58 -3.65
N ARG A 33 -6.00 -4.82 -4.73
CA ARG A 33 -5.90 -3.34 -4.71
C ARG A 33 -6.89 -2.72 -3.73
N GLU A 34 -8.16 -3.09 -3.80
CA GLU A 34 -9.20 -2.61 -2.88
C GLU A 34 -8.86 -2.94 -1.42
N GLN A 35 -8.29 -4.11 -1.18
CA GLN A 35 -7.87 -4.49 0.16
C GLN A 35 -6.68 -3.67 0.66
N LEU A 36 -5.72 -3.35 -0.21
CA LEU A 36 -4.58 -2.49 0.11
C LEU A 36 -5.06 -1.07 0.45
N VAL A 37 -6.05 -0.55 -0.27
CA VAL A 37 -6.70 0.74 0.03
C VAL A 37 -7.42 0.71 1.38
N LYS A 38 -8.15 -0.38 1.69
CA LYS A 38 -8.81 -0.55 3.01
C LYS A 38 -7.78 -0.58 4.14
N LEU A 39 -6.75 -1.42 4.03
CA LEU A 39 -5.65 -1.51 4.99
C LEU A 39 -4.97 -0.15 5.20
N GLY A 40 -4.63 0.56 4.11
CA GLY A 40 -4.06 1.88 4.19
C GLY A 40 -4.98 2.91 4.86
N THR A 41 -6.29 2.84 4.60
CA THR A 41 -7.26 3.74 5.24
C THR A 41 -7.38 3.46 6.75
N GLU A 42 -7.37 2.20 7.16
CA GLU A 42 -7.38 1.79 8.56
C GLU A 42 -6.09 2.22 9.27
N LEU A 43 -4.93 2.01 8.64
CA LEU A 43 -3.64 2.41 9.18
C LEU A 43 -3.53 3.94 9.34
N LYS A 44 -4.03 4.72 8.37
CA LYS A 44 -4.16 6.19 8.50
C LYS A 44 -4.95 6.60 9.72
N LYS A 45 -6.12 5.98 9.93
CA LYS A 45 -6.98 6.25 11.10
C LYS A 45 -6.29 5.88 12.40
N LYS A 46 -5.59 4.74 12.43
CA LYS A 46 -4.87 4.24 13.62
C LYS A 46 -3.70 5.14 14.02
N LEU A 47 -2.94 5.64 13.05
CA LEU A 47 -1.81 6.53 13.27
C LEU A 47 -2.22 8.01 13.42
N GLY A 48 -3.46 8.36 13.04
CA GLY A 48 -3.93 9.75 13.04
C GLY A 48 -3.30 10.62 11.96
N VAL A 49 -2.80 10.01 10.87
CA VAL A 49 -2.08 10.70 9.78
C VAL A 49 -2.94 10.79 8.52
N LYS A 50 -2.76 11.86 7.74
CA LYS A 50 -3.44 12.04 6.44
C LYS A 50 -2.78 11.23 5.31
N HIS A 51 -1.46 11.09 5.38
CA HIS A 51 -0.63 10.43 4.37
C HIS A 51 0.19 9.33 5.05
N LEU A 52 0.30 8.18 4.38
CA LEU A 52 1.16 7.08 4.81
C LEU A 52 2.41 7.08 3.96
N GLN A 53 3.54 6.69 4.56
CA GLN A 53 4.76 6.44 3.82
C GLN A 53 4.73 5.06 3.17
N HIS A 54 5.49 4.90 2.08
CA HIS A 54 5.64 3.59 1.44
C HIS A 54 6.12 2.52 2.41
N THR A 55 7.04 2.87 3.32
CA THR A 55 7.56 1.97 4.35
C THR A 55 6.50 1.53 5.36
N GLU A 56 5.57 2.43 5.73
CA GLU A 56 4.49 2.12 6.68
C GLU A 56 3.48 1.15 6.08
N ILE A 57 3.05 1.39 4.83
CA ILE A 57 2.12 0.49 4.15
C ILE A 57 2.78 -0.85 3.81
N ASP A 58 4.06 -0.86 3.44
CA ASP A 58 4.80 -2.09 3.17
C ASP A 58 4.88 -2.99 4.40
N ALA A 59 5.23 -2.41 5.56
CA ALA A 59 5.28 -3.15 6.82
C ALA A 59 3.91 -3.70 7.23
N GLU A 60 2.83 -2.99 6.87
CA GLU A 60 1.47 -3.45 7.16
C GLU A 60 1.01 -4.56 6.20
N ILE A 61 1.40 -4.49 4.92
CA ILE A 61 1.16 -5.57 3.96
C ILE A 61 1.90 -6.85 4.38
N GLU A 62 3.15 -6.73 4.81
CA GLU A 62 3.95 -7.86 5.31
C GLU A 62 3.25 -8.62 6.45
N LYS A 63 2.66 -7.88 7.40
CA LYS A 63 1.92 -8.46 8.53
C LYS A 63 0.59 -9.10 8.11
N ASN A 64 0.00 -8.63 7.02
CA ASN A 64 -1.30 -9.07 6.53
C ASN A 64 -1.20 -9.85 5.21
N LEU A 65 -0.04 -10.47 4.90
CA LEU A 65 0.15 -11.20 3.65
C LEU A 65 -0.90 -12.28 3.43
N SER A 66 -1.38 -12.93 4.50
CA SER A 66 -2.42 -13.96 4.43
C SER A 66 -3.78 -13.43 3.97
N SER A 67 -4.02 -12.12 4.08
CA SER A 67 -5.25 -11.51 3.60
C SER A 67 -5.26 -11.38 2.08
N PHE A 68 -4.08 -11.32 1.43
CA PHE A 68 -3.95 -11.12 -0.02
C PHE A 68 -3.78 -12.45 -0.77
N GLU A 69 -4.46 -12.56 -1.91
CA GLU A 69 -4.39 -13.71 -2.83
C GLU A 69 -3.14 -13.77 -3.72
#